data_AF-A0A3A8QVC9-F1
#
_entry.id   AF-A0A3A8QVC9-F1
#
_cell.length_a   1.000
_cell.length_b   1.000
_cell.length_c   1.000
_cell.angle_alpha   90.00
_cell.angle_beta   90.00
_cell.angle_gamma   90.00
#
_symmetry.space_group_name_H-M   'P 1'
#
loop_
_entity.id
_entity.type
_entity.pdbx_description
1 polymer ?
#
loop_
_entity_poly.entity_id
_entity_poly.type
_entity_poly.pdbx_seq_one_letter_code
_entity_poly.pdbx_strand_id
1 'polypeptide(L)'
;MHVDRFRTSSHERRATPRRQWKQRCSEAGVHLFDRTTGLNVLLDELPVPASLYSRAPRQVSIALTNRCDLACAHCYAPKSRDELRLDTITRWLAELDAHGTLGIGFGGGEPTLYPEFVKLCQYAARETRLSVSFTTHGHHIDSELAERLRDNVHFIRVGLLRFGGQVDYAASLLVAALRSYSTGLT
;
A
#
# COMPACT_ATOMS: atom_id res chain seq x y z
N MET A 1 -35.04 33.05 11.79
CA MET A 1 -33.97 33.83 11.12
C MET A 1 -32.62 33.50 11.76
N HIS A 2 -31.92 32.49 11.26
CA HIS A 2 -30.46 32.45 11.04
C HIS A 2 -30.08 31.02 10.66
N VAL A 3 -29.94 30.81 9.36
CA VAL A 3 -29.32 29.63 8.76
C VAL A 3 -28.10 30.15 7.98
N ASP A 4 -27.08 29.31 7.94
CA ASP A 4 -25.95 29.31 7.01
C ASP A 4 -24.81 30.32 7.19
N ARG A 5 -23.69 29.77 7.66
CA ARG A 5 -22.36 30.02 7.08
C ARG A 5 -21.60 28.71 6.91
N PHE A 6 -22.06 27.86 6.00
CA PHE A 6 -21.17 26.87 5.37
C PHE A 6 -20.24 27.61 4.41
N ARG A 7 -19.01 27.81 4.87
CA ARG A 7 -17.89 28.35 4.09
C ARG A 7 -17.55 27.28 3.04
N THR A 8 -17.98 27.49 1.80
CA THR A 8 -17.59 26.65 0.66
C THR A 8 -16.07 26.79 0.46
N SER A 9 -15.32 25.74 0.80
CA SER A 9 -13.93 25.63 0.39
C SER A 9 -13.92 25.31 -1.10
N SER A 10 -13.18 26.11 -1.85
CA SER A 10 -12.95 25.95 -3.27
C SER A 10 -12.25 24.62 -3.53
N HIS A 11 -12.98 23.66 -4.12
CA HIS A 11 -12.41 22.46 -4.70
C HIS A 11 -11.55 22.87 -5.91
N GLU A 12 -10.25 23.08 -5.68
CA GLU A 12 -9.28 23.12 -6.76
C GLU A 12 -9.22 21.73 -7.42
N ARG A 13 -9.50 21.67 -8.72
CA ARG A 13 -9.36 20.45 -9.53
C ARG A 13 -7.89 20.04 -9.54
N ARG A 14 -7.54 19.02 -8.75
CA ARG A 14 -6.19 18.43 -8.72
C ARG A 14 -5.88 17.85 -10.10
N ALA A 15 -4.74 18.21 -10.68
CA ALA A 15 -4.32 17.72 -11.99
C ALA A 15 -4.27 16.18 -12.01
N THR A 16 -4.73 15.56 -13.10
CA THR A 16 -4.72 14.09 -13.27
C THR A 16 -3.28 13.59 -13.16
N PRO A 17 -2.97 12.65 -12.25
CA PRO A 17 -1.60 12.16 -12.12
C PRO A 17 -1.16 11.51 -13.44
N ARG A 18 0.06 11.80 -13.89
CA ARG A 18 0.64 11.12 -15.06
C ARG A 18 0.70 9.61 -14.78
N ARG A 19 0.12 8.80 -15.67
CA ARG A 19 0.14 7.33 -15.54
C ARG A 19 1.57 6.82 -15.46
N GLN A 20 1.87 6.02 -14.43
CA GLN A 20 3.19 5.41 -14.23
C GLN A 20 3.11 3.92 -14.53
N TRP A 21 3.16 3.59 -15.82
CA TRP A 21 3.10 2.21 -16.26
C TRP A 21 4.40 1.46 -15.94
N LYS A 22 4.28 0.32 -15.27
CA LYS A 22 5.28 -0.73 -15.27
C LYS A 22 4.82 -1.85 -16.19
N GLN A 23 5.77 -2.36 -16.97
CA GLN A 23 5.61 -3.57 -17.77
C GLN A 23 6.44 -4.68 -17.13
N ARG A 24 5.85 -5.87 -17.01
CA ARG A 24 6.52 -7.09 -16.58
C ARG A 24 6.22 -8.21 -17.57
N CYS A 25 7.26 -8.79 -18.12
CA CYS A 25 7.18 -9.91 -19.05
C CYS A 25 7.35 -11.24 -18.30
N SER A 26 6.55 -12.24 -18.62
CA SER A 26 6.67 -13.61 -18.12
C SER A 26 6.07 -14.61 -19.10
N GLU A 27 6.14 -15.89 -18.76
CA GLU A 27 5.50 -16.97 -19.51
C GLU A 27 4.00 -16.75 -19.73
N ALA A 28 3.31 -16.14 -18.76
CA ALA A 28 1.89 -15.81 -18.87
C ALA A 28 1.58 -14.60 -19.78
N GLY A 29 2.59 -14.01 -20.45
CA GLY A 29 2.44 -12.86 -21.34
C GLY A 29 2.99 -11.55 -20.79
N VAL A 30 2.46 -10.43 -21.29
CA VAL A 30 2.89 -9.06 -20.93
C VAL A 30 1.95 -8.46 -19.92
N HIS A 31 2.45 -8.20 -18.72
CA HIS A 31 1.69 -7.63 -17.63
C HIS A 31 1.94 -6.11 -17.51
N LEU A 32 0.91 -5.32 -17.73
CA LEU A 32 0.91 -3.87 -17.57
C LEU A 32 0.26 -3.49 -16.23
N PHE A 33 0.92 -2.62 -15.49
CA PHE A 33 0.45 -2.18 -14.18
C PHE A 33 0.64 -0.68 -13.99
N ASP A 34 -0.41 0.00 -13.57
CA ASP A 34 -0.38 1.41 -13.18
C ASP A 34 -0.64 1.50 -11.68
N ARG A 35 0.40 1.81 -10.90
CA ARG A 35 0.29 1.87 -9.45
C ARG A 35 -0.65 2.97 -8.97
N THR A 36 -0.77 4.07 -9.72
CA THR A 36 -1.58 5.22 -9.32
C THR A 36 -3.05 4.87 -9.38
N THR A 37 -3.48 4.22 -10.46
CA THR A 37 -4.89 3.84 -10.64
C THR A 37 -5.23 2.45 -10.09
N GLY A 38 -4.21 1.63 -9.80
CA GLY A 38 -4.35 0.23 -9.45
C GLY A 38 -4.67 -0.68 -10.64
N LEU A 39 -4.74 -0.13 -11.87
CA LEU A 39 -5.10 -0.87 -13.06
C LEU A 39 -4.05 -1.95 -13.37
N ASN A 40 -4.53 -3.16 -13.61
CA ASN A 40 -3.72 -4.37 -13.75
C ASN A 40 -4.22 -5.15 -14.98
N VAL A 41 -3.45 -5.15 -16.07
CA VAL A 41 -3.85 -5.74 -17.36
C VAL A 41 -2.83 -6.78 -17.78
N LEU A 42 -3.26 -8.03 -17.93
CA LEU A 42 -2.43 -9.10 -18.50
C LEU A 42 -2.82 -9.28 -19.97
N LEU A 43 -1.83 -9.16 -20.86
CA LEU A 43 -1.95 -9.51 -22.27
C LEU A 43 -1.34 -10.89 -22.44
N ASP A 44 -2.17 -11.92 -22.26
CA ASP A 44 -1.80 -13.34 -22.30
C ASP A 44 -1.69 -13.91 -23.71
N GLU A 45 -2.35 -13.29 -24.70
CA GLU A 45 -2.25 -13.64 -26.12
C GLU A 45 -0.91 -13.25 -26.77
N LEU A 46 -0.04 -12.52 -26.06
CA LEU A 46 1.26 -12.08 -26.58
C LEU A 46 2.36 -13.06 -26.17
N PRO A 47 2.97 -13.82 -27.10
CA PRO A 47 4.09 -14.67 -26.77
C PRO A 47 5.31 -13.83 -26.37
N VAL A 48 5.94 -14.21 -25.26
CA VAL A 48 7.12 -13.52 -24.72
C VAL A 48 8.30 -14.49 -24.75
N PRO A 49 9.43 -14.16 -25.38
CA PRO A 49 10.62 -14.99 -25.32
C PRO A 49 11.21 -15.01 -23.90
N ALA A 50 11.70 -16.18 -23.47
CA ALA A 50 12.23 -16.38 -22.11
C ALA A 50 13.37 -15.41 -21.73
N SER A 51 14.12 -14.90 -22.72
CA SER A 51 15.16 -13.89 -22.53
C SER A 51 14.63 -12.56 -21.96
N LEU A 52 13.34 -12.28 -22.12
CA LEU A 52 12.69 -11.06 -21.63
C LEU A 52 11.95 -11.28 -20.30
N TYR A 53 11.95 -12.49 -19.74
CA TYR A 53 11.25 -12.75 -18.47
C TYR A 53 11.86 -11.92 -17.33
N SER A 54 10.99 -11.25 -16.58
CA SER A 54 11.39 -10.55 -15.37
C SER A 54 11.92 -11.55 -14.36
N ARG A 55 13.16 -11.31 -13.90
CA ARG A 55 13.87 -12.15 -12.93
C ARG A 55 13.38 -11.92 -11.49
N ALA A 56 12.65 -10.84 -11.24
CA ALA A 56 12.12 -10.54 -9.93
C ALA A 56 10.68 -11.06 -9.74
N PRO A 57 10.28 -11.35 -8.49
CA PRO A 57 8.90 -11.65 -8.15
C PRO A 57 7.97 -10.51 -8.55
N ARG A 58 6.74 -10.84 -8.95
CA ARG A 58 5.70 -9.86 -9.25
C ARG A 58 5.38 -8.97 -8.03
N GLN A 59 5.28 -9.58 -6.86
CA GLN A 59 4.94 -8.92 -5.59
C GLN A 59 5.84 -9.50 -4.49
N VAL A 60 6.30 -8.65 -3.56
CA VAL A 60 7.09 -9.10 -2.40
C VAL A 60 6.44 -8.63 -1.09
N SER A 61 6.32 -9.52 -0.12
CA SER A 61 5.91 -9.17 1.24
C SER A 61 7.12 -9.04 2.15
N ILE A 62 7.22 -7.95 2.90
CA ILE A 62 8.35 -7.64 3.79
C ILE A 62 7.82 -7.51 5.21
N ALA A 63 8.27 -8.41 6.10
CA ALA A 63 8.01 -8.31 7.54
C ALA A 63 8.97 -7.29 8.16
N LEU A 64 8.48 -6.07 8.42
CA LEU A 64 9.32 -4.97 8.91
C LEU A 64 9.78 -5.19 10.35
N THR A 65 8.88 -5.74 11.16
CA THR A 65 9.10 -6.02 12.57
C THR A 65 8.23 -7.20 13.00
N ASN A 66 8.66 -7.92 14.03
CA ASN A 66 7.87 -8.93 14.72
C ASN A 66 7.05 -8.35 15.88
N ARG A 67 7.20 -7.05 16.18
CA ARG A 67 6.45 -6.35 17.22
C ARG A 67 4.99 -6.24 16.81
N CYS A 68 4.10 -6.57 17.74
CA CYS A 68 2.67 -6.40 17.60
C CYS A 68 2.08 -6.26 19.00
N ASP A 69 1.18 -5.32 19.19
CA ASP A 69 0.44 -5.07 20.42
C ASP A 69 -0.81 -5.95 20.55
N LEU A 70 -1.05 -6.85 19.59
CA LEU A 70 -2.07 -7.91 19.64
C LEU A 70 -1.46 -9.32 19.72
N ALA A 71 -2.16 -10.20 20.43
CA ALA A 71 -1.83 -11.61 20.63
C ALA A 71 -2.93 -12.55 20.09
N CYS A 72 -3.25 -12.41 18.80
CA CYS A 72 -4.33 -13.18 18.17
C CYS A 72 -4.06 -14.69 18.23
N ALA A 73 -5.07 -15.50 18.60
CA ALA A 73 -4.93 -16.94 18.78
C ALA A 73 -4.49 -17.73 17.52
N HIS A 74 -4.74 -17.17 16.34
CA HIS A 74 -4.39 -17.75 15.03
C HIS A 74 -3.14 -17.09 14.41
N CYS A 75 -2.41 -16.26 15.17
CA CYS A 75 -1.24 -15.57 14.66
C CYS A 75 -0.09 -16.55 14.47
N TYR A 76 0.41 -16.68 13.24
CA TYR A 76 1.60 -17.48 12.93
C TYR A 76 2.91 -16.71 13.14
N ALA A 77 2.86 -15.37 13.23
CA ALA A 77 4.05 -14.54 13.30
C ALA A 77 4.67 -14.57 14.71
N PRO A 78 6.00 -14.75 14.82
CA PRO A 78 6.69 -14.69 16.11
C PRO A 78 6.51 -13.30 16.75
N LYS A 79 6.40 -13.25 18.08
CA LYS A 79 6.27 -12.01 18.85
C LYS A 79 7.61 -11.70 19.53
N SER A 80 8.46 -10.97 18.81
CA SER A 80 9.79 -10.57 19.28
C SER A 80 10.03 -9.10 18.98
N ARG A 81 11.18 -8.57 19.42
CA ARG A 81 11.59 -7.19 19.18
C ARG A 81 12.40 -7.02 17.89
N ASP A 82 12.52 -8.08 17.09
CA ASP A 82 13.29 -8.04 15.86
C ASP A 82 12.65 -7.09 14.85
N GLU A 83 13.48 -6.31 14.18
CA GLU A 83 13.09 -5.36 13.14
C GLU A 83 14.19 -5.24 12.09
N LEU A 84 13.78 -4.92 10.86
CA LEU A 84 14.68 -4.74 9.74
C LEU A 84 15.27 -3.32 9.75
N ARG A 85 16.55 -3.21 9.42
CA ARG A 85 17.22 -1.91 9.26
C ARG A 85 16.70 -1.19 8.01
N LEU A 86 16.41 0.09 8.14
CA LEU A 86 15.85 0.92 7.06
C LEU A 86 16.74 0.95 5.80
N ASP A 87 18.06 1.04 5.97
CA ASP A 87 19.04 1.03 4.87
C ASP A 87 18.98 -0.26 4.03
N THR A 88 18.73 -1.38 4.70
CA THR A 88 18.63 -2.69 4.07
C THR A 88 17.34 -2.79 3.26
N ILE A 89 16.21 -2.36 3.83
CA ILE A 89 14.93 -2.35 3.13
C ILE A 89 14.98 -1.43 1.91
N THR A 90 15.48 -0.20 2.07
CA THR A 90 15.54 0.79 0.96
C THR A 90 16.41 0.31 -0.20
N ARG A 91 17.53 -0.37 0.06
CA ARG A 91 18.33 -1.06 -0.97
C ARG A 91 17.54 -2.17 -1.68
N TRP A 92 16.86 -3.04 -0.94
CA TRP A 92 16.02 -4.08 -1.54
C TRP A 92 14.92 -3.50 -2.42
N LEU A 93 14.26 -2.41 -1.99
CA LEU A 93 13.23 -1.75 -2.80
C LEU A 93 13.79 -1.23 -4.13
N ALA A 94 15.00 -0.65 -4.13
CA ALA A 94 15.65 -0.20 -5.36
C ALA A 94 15.97 -1.37 -6.30
N GLU A 95 16.51 -2.46 -5.78
CA GLU A 95 16.81 -3.67 -6.55
C GLU A 95 15.53 -4.30 -7.14
N LEU A 96 14.49 -4.47 -6.32
CA LEU A 96 13.20 -5.02 -6.75
C LEU A 96 12.56 -4.14 -7.84
N ASP A 97 12.59 -2.81 -7.69
CA ASP A 97 12.04 -1.90 -8.69
C ASP A 97 12.75 -2.03 -10.04
N ALA A 98 14.09 -2.08 -10.01
CA ALA A 98 14.95 -2.20 -11.19
C ALA A 98 14.77 -3.54 -11.92
N HIS A 99 14.45 -4.62 -11.21
CA HIS A 99 14.30 -5.96 -11.78
C HIS A 99 12.86 -6.35 -12.16
N GLY A 100 11.90 -5.43 -12.02
CA GLY A 100 10.55 -5.58 -12.56
C GLY A 100 9.50 -6.06 -11.56
N THR A 101 9.77 -6.01 -10.25
CA THR A 101 8.72 -6.18 -9.25
C THR A 101 7.68 -5.07 -9.39
N LEU A 102 6.40 -5.41 -9.29
CA LEU A 102 5.32 -4.45 -9.47
C LEU A 102 4.94 -3.77 -8.16
N GLY A 103 4.99 -4.50 -7.05
CA GLY A 103 4.62 -3.96 -5.77
C GLY A 103 5.22 -4.70 -4.58
N ILE A 104 5.10 -4.05 -3.44
CA ILE A 104 5.57 -4.52 -2.15
C ILE A 104 4.47 -4.38 -1.09
N GLY A 105 4.49 -5.28 -0.11
CA GLY A 105 3.55 -5.33 1.00
C GLY A 105 4.27 -5.34 2.34
N PHE A 106 4.10 -4.31 3.14
CA PHE A 106 4.64 -4.27 4.50
C PHE A 106 3.73 -5.01 5.49
N GLY A 107 4.34 -5.78 6.38
CA GLY A 107 3.64 -6.55 7.41
C GLY A 107 4.60 -7.09 8.46
N GLY A 108 4.38 -8.33 8.89
CA GLY A 108 5.11 -8.99 9.97
C GLY A 108 4.22 -9.15 11.20
N GLY A 109 4.59 -8.47 12.29
CA GLY A 109 3.68 -8.13 13.37
C GLY A 109 2.72 -7.02 12.94
N GLU A 110 2.82 -5.85 13.57
CA GLU A 110 2.08 -4.66 13.15
C GLU A 110 3.03 -3.63 12.52
N PRO A 111 2.92 -3.36 11.21
CA PRO A 111 3.85 -2.46 10.52
C PRO A 111 3.77 -1.01 11.01
N THR A 112 2.63 -0.56 11.54
CA THR A 112 2.51 0.80 12.10
C THR A 112 3.35 1.02 13.37
N LEU A 113 3.81 -0.06 14.03
CA LEU A 113 4.73 0.00 15.18
C LEU A 113 6.20 0.10 14.77
N TYR A 114 6.52 -0.02 13.47
CA TYR A 114 7.88 0.19 12.98
C TYR A 114 8.23 1.69 13.02
N PRO A 115 9.31 2.11 13.70
CA PRO A 115 9.54 3.53 14.01
C PRO A 115 9.59 4.44 12.78
N GLU A 116 10.14 3.94 11.67
CA GLU A 116 10.30 4.68 10.42
C GLU A 116 9.22 4.35 9.38
N PHE A 117 8.09 3.75 9.77
CA PHE A 117 7.06 3.25 8.84
C PHE A 117 6.63 4.28 7.81
N VAL A 118 6.22 5.47 8.26
CA VAL A 118 5.78 6.54 7.35
C VAL A 118 6.90 6.99 6.42
N LYS A 119 8.12 7.14 6.95
CA LYS A 119 9.30 7.56 6.17
C LYS A 119 9.63 6.52 5.09
N LEU A 120 9.50 5.24 5.43
CA LEU A 120 9.71 4.14 4.49
C LEU A 120 8.67 4.13 3.38
N CYS A 121 7.37 4.31 3.70
CA CYS A 121 6.32 4.43 2.69
C CYS A 121 6.56 5.63 1.75
N GLN A 122 6.95 6.77 2.31
CA GLN A 122 7.30 7.97 1.54
C GLN A 122 8.50 7.73 0.62
N TYR A 123 9.56 7.11 1.13
CA TYR A 123 10.72 6.73 0.32
C TYR A 123 10.31 5.80 -0.83
N ALA A 124 9.56 4.74 -0.52
CA ALA A 124 9.15 3.76 -1.53
C ALA A 124 8.31 4.41 -2.64
N ALA A 125 7.37 5.28 -2.29
CA ALA A 125 6.52 5.97 -3.26
C ALA A 125 7.30 6.97 -4.14
N ARG A 126 8.26 7.69 -3.55
CA ARG A 126 9.04 8.74 -4.24
C ARG A 126 10.19 8.19 -5.08
N GLU A 127 10.97 7.27 -4.52
CA GLU A 127 12.24 6.80 -5.10
C GLU A 127 12.07 5.57 -6.00
N THR A 128 10.90 4.93 -5.99
CA THR A 128 10.65 3.73 -6.80
C THR A 128 9.34 3.86 -7.56
N ARG A 129 9.12 2.96 -8.53
CA ARG A 129 7.84 2.80 -9.23
C ARG A 129 7.00 1.65 -8.64
N LEU A 130 7.36 1.14 -7.45
CA LEU A 130 6.63 0.07 -6.79
C LEU A 130 5.27 0.57 -6.30
N SER A 131 4.25 -0.29 -6.39
CA SER A 131 3.04 -0.12 -5.60
C SER A 131 3.31 -0.52 -4.16
N VAL A 132 3.10 0.43 -3.26
CA VAL A 132 3.26 0.27 -1.81
C VAL A 132 1.93 -0.16 -1.21
N SER A 133 1.95 -1.27 -0.48
CA SER A 133 0.82 -1.74 0.31
C SER A 133 1.26 -2.15 1.71
N PHE A 134 0.31 -2.29 2.64
CA PHE A 134 0.59 -2.90 3.93
C PHE A 134 -0.61 -3.64 4.50
N THR A 135 -0.34 -4.56 5.43
CA THR A 135 -1.36 -5.31 6.17
C THR A 135 -1.32 -4.93 7.64
N THR A 136 -2.45 -4.50 8.20
CA THR A 136 -2.56 -3.98 9.57
C THR A 136 -3.83 -4.50 10.25
N HIS A 137 -3.85 -4.54 11.59
CA HIS A 137 -5.11 -4.70 12.32
C HIS A 137 -5.91 -3.38 12.42
N GLY A 138 -5.32 -2.25 12.04
CA GLY A 138 -6.01 -0.97 11.86
C GLY A 138 -6.25 -0.15 13.12
N HIS A 139 -5.85 -0.61 14.31
CA HIS A 139 -6.08 0.12 15.57
C HIS A 139 -5.26 1.43 15.66
N HIS A 140 -4.15 1.52 14.93
CA HIS A 140 -3.28 2.70 14.89
C HIS A 140 -3.59 3.63 13.71
N ILE A 141 -4.60 3.31 12.88
CA ILE A 141 -5.01 4.20 11.80
C ILE A 141 -5.91 5.28 12.38
N ASP A 142 -5.32 6.42 12.68
CA ASP A 142 -6.03 7.66 12.98
C ASP A 142 -5.99 8.63 11.77
N SER A 143 -6.58 9.81 11.94
CA SER A 143 -6.61 10.83 10.89
C SER A 143 -5.21 11.34 10.53
N GLU A 144 -4.31 11.46 11.51
CA GLU A 144 -2.94 11.96 11.26
C GLU A 144 -2.14 10.97 10.43
N LEU A 145 -2.16 9.69 10.80
CA LEU A 145 -1.47 8.63 10.06
C LEU A 145 -2.07 8.48 8.67
N ALA A 146 -3.40 8.53 8.53
CA ALA A 146 -4.06 8.46 7.23
C ALA A 146 -3.63 9.61 6.30
N GLU A 147 -3.57 10.85 6.81
CA GLU A 147 -3.06 12.01 6.07
C GLU A 147 -1.61 11.79 5.60
N ARG A 148 -0.74 11.30 6.48
CA ARG A 148 0.68 11.06 6.18
C ARG A 148 0.90 9.94 5.15
N LEU A 149 -0.02 8.98 5.05
CA LEU A 149 0.07 7.84 4.14
C LEU A 149 -0.67 8.03 2.81
N ARG A 150 -1.61 8.98 2.71
CA ARG A 150 -2.54 9.12 1.57
C ARG A 150 -1.88 9.07 0.18
N ASP A 151 -0.81 9.84 -0.02
CA ASP A 151 -0.14 9.94 -1.32
C ASP A 151 1.04 8.94 -1.45
N ASN A 152 1.28 8.10 -0.44
CA ASN A 152 2.44 7.21 -0.35
C ASN A 152 2.07 5.71 -0.31
N VAL A 153 0.81 5.38 -0.09
CA VAL A 153 0.31 4.01 -0.03
C VAL A 153 -0.83 3.84 -1.04
N HIS A 154 -0.75 2.76 -1.82
CA HIS A 154 -1.67 2.49 -2.93
C HIS A 154 -2.75 1.48 -2.54
N PHE A 155 -2.49 0.63 -1.55
CA PHE A 155 -3.44 -0.38 -1.08
C PHE A 155 -3.23 -0.71 0.40
N ILE A 156 -4.32 -0.81 1.17
CA ILE A 156 -4.28 -1.17 2.59
C ILE A 156 -5.12 -2.42 2.79
N ARG A 157 -4.54 -3.46 3.41
CA ARG A 157 -5.26 -4.66 3.82
C ARG A 157 -5.49 -4.60 5.32
N VAL A 158 -6.76 -4.52 5.73
CA VAL A 158 -7.12 -4.51 7.16
C VAL A 158 -7.56 -5.91 7.59
N GLY A 159 -6.88 -6.47 8.59
CA GLY A 159 -7.26 -7.72 9.23
C GLY A 159 -8.42 -7.46 10.19
N LEU A 160 -9.62 -7.88 9.82
CA LEU A 160 -10.80 -7.76 10.68
C LEU A 160 -11.03 -9.07 11.41
N LEU A 161 -10.98 -9.02 12.74
CA LEU A 161 -11.31 -10.12 13.62
C LEU A 161 -12.59 -9.82 14.36
N ARG A 162 -13.54 -10.76 14.32
CA ARG A 162 -14.79 -10.61 15.04
C ARG A 162 -14.56 -10.85 16.53
N PHE A 163 -14.46 -9.78 17.29
CA PHE A 163 -14.75 -9.77 18.73
C PHE A 163 -16.20 -9.31 18.92
N GLY A 164 -16.94 -9.95 19.83
CA GLY A 164 -18.39 -9.83 19.99
C GLY A 164 -18.99 -8.42 19.85
N GLY A 165 -19.43 -8.06 18.64
CA GLY A 165 -20.43 -7.01 18.39
C GLY A 165 -19.97 -5.64 17.89
N GLN A 166 -18.69 -5.38 17.60
CA GLN A 166 -18.27 -4.08 17.05
C GLN A 166 -17.24 -4.22 15.92
N VAL A 167 -17.72 -4.35 14.68
CA VAL A 167 -16.91 -4.32 13.45
C VAL A 167 -17.01 -2.96 12.73
N ASP A 168 -17.83 -2.03 13.24
CA ASP A 168 -18.33 -0.91 12.43
C ASP A 168 -17.42 0.33 12.33
N TYR A 169 -16.47 0.56 13.26
CA TYR A 169 -15.77 1.87 13.33
C TYR A 169 -14.50 1.96 12.47
N ALA A 170 -13.66 0.91 12.45
CA ALA A 170 -12.41 0.93 11.67
C ALA A 170 -12.66 0.83 10.14
N ALA A 171 -13.66 0.03 9.74
CA ALA A 171 -14.06 -0.10 8.35
C ALA A 171 -14.67 1.20 7.81
N SER A 172 -15.45 1.93 8.62
CA SER A 172 -16.10 3.17 8.20
C SER A 172 -15.11 4.33 8.03
N LEU A 173 -14.08 4.45 8.88
CA LEU A 173 -13.02 5.45 8.70
C LEU A 173 -12.13 5.16 7.48
N LEU A 174 -11.77 3.90 7.24
CA LEU A 174 -10.98 3.51 6.08
C LEU A 174 -11.77 3.73 4.77
N VAL A 175 -13.06 3.37 4.76
CA VAL A 175 -13.96 3.61 3.62
C VAL A 175 -14.21 5.11 3.42
N ALA A 176 -14.31 5.92 4.49
CA ALA A 176 -14.45 7.37 4.37
C ALA A 176 -13.19 8.00 3.76
N ALA A 177 -11.99 7.60 4.21
CA ALA A 177 -10.72 8.05 3.66
C ALA A 177 -10.52 7.63 2.20
N LEU A 178 -10.99 6.44 1.82
CA LEU A 178 -10.96 5.94 0.44
C LEU A 178 -12.07 6.55 -0.45
N ARG A 179 -13.22 6.94 0.09
CA ARG A 179 -14.30 7.60 -0.68
C ARG A 179 -13.93 9.01 -1.13
N SER A 180 -13.10 9.72 -0.37
CA SER A 180 -12.51 10.99 -0.82
C SER A 180 -11.58 10.83 -2.04
N TYR A 181 -11.17 9.59 -2.37
CA TYR A 181 -10.40 9.28 -3.58
C TYR A 181 -11.30 9.07 -4.81
N SER A 182 -12.51 8.52 -4.66
CA SER A 182 -13.40 8.25 -5.80
C SER A 182 -14.23 9.46 -6.23
N THR A 183 -14.49 10.42 -5.35
CA THR A 183 -15.23 11.65 -5.69
C THR A 183 -14.39 12.67 -6.48
N GLY A 184 -13.11 12.37 -6.74
CA GLY A 184 -12.24 13.12 -7.66
C GLY A 184 -12.18 12.54 -9.09
N LEU A 185 -12.91 11.45 -9.37
CA LEU A 185 -13.06 10.84 -10.70
C LEU A 185 -14.52 10.98 -11.18
N THR A 186 -14.93 12.22 -11.49
CA THR A 186 -16.09 12.54 -12.33
C THR A 186 -15.78 13.81 -13.10
#